data_AF-A0A8H8NWP1-F1
#
_entry.id   AF-A0A8H8NWP1-F1
#
_cell.length_a   1.000
_cell.length_b   1.000
_cell.length_c   1.000
_cell.angle_alpha   90.00
_cell.angle_beta   90.00
_cell.angle_gamma   90.00
#
_symmetry.space_group_name_H-M   'P 1'
#
loop_
_entity.id
_entity.type
_entity.pdbx_description
1 polymer ?
#
loop_
_entity_poly.entity_id
_entity_poly.type
_entity_poly.pdbx_seq_one_letter_code
_entity_poly.pdbx_strand_id
1 'polypeptide(L)' 'MSPHKMLYDRWFHQQTCPPPVQWSGKAINQRGQNAWIIEASVNGRTVAQSQHSQKEMAENDSKEFPLVECLSDQDYQAS' A
#
# COMPACT_ATOMS: atom_id res chain seq x y z
N MET A 1 -10.84 4.92 -11.40
CA MET A 1 -9.67 4.10 -10.99
C MET A 1 -8.45 5.00 -10.96
N SER A 2 -7.66 4.96 -9.87
CA SER A 2 -6.44 5.76 -9.73
C SER A 2 -5.33 5.21 -10.64
N PRO A 3 -4.53 6.07 -11.31
CA PRO A 3 -3.36 5.66 -12.10
C PRO A 3 -2.36 4.80 -11.30
N HIS A 4 -2.23 5.08 -10.01
CA HIS A 4 -1.34 4.34 -9.10
C HIS A 4 -1.77 2.89 -8.89
N LYS A 5 -3.08 2.63 -8.81
CA LYS A 5 -3.64 1.29 -8.71
C LYS A 5 -3.29 0.44 -9.94
N MET A 6 -3.39 1.02 -11.13
CA MET A 6 -3.08 0.31 -12.38
C MET A 6 -1.60 -0.07 -12.49
N LEU A 7 -0.68 0.77 -11.99
CA LEU A 7 0.75 0.48 -11.97
C LEU A 7 1.08 -0.64 -10.98
N TYR A 8 0.49 -0.61 -9.79
CA TYR A 8 0.63 -1.67 -8.79
C TYR A 8 0.08 -3.00 -9.29
N ASP A 9 -1.14 -3.02 -9.84
CA ASP A 9 -1.76 -4.23 -10.36
C ASP A 9 -0.91 -4.81 -11.51
N ARG A 10 -0.42 -3.96 -12.42
CA ARG A 10 0.49 -4.39 -13.49
C ARG A 10 1.77 -5.00 -12.94
N TRP A 11 2.44 -4.34 -11.99
CA TRP A 11 3.67 -4.84 -11.38
C TRP A 11 3.43 -6.18 -10.66
N PHE A 12 2.37 -6.26 -9.86
CA PHE A 12 1.99 -7.46 -9.12
C PHE A 12 1.72 -8.64 -10.07
N HIS A 13 1.02 -8.39 -11.20
CA HIS A 13 0.74 -9.40 -12.22
C HIS A 13 1.93 -9.74 -13.12
N GLN A 14 2.96 -8.89 -13.20
CA GLN A 14 4.20 -9.17 -13.94
C GLN A 14 5.13 -10.11 -13.17
N GLN A 15 4.97 -10.24 -11.86
CA GLN A 15 5.77 -11.16 -11.06
C GLN A 15 5.28 -12.61 -11.22
N THR A 16 6.21 -13.53 -11.51
CA THR A 16 5.90 -14.97 -11.66
C THR A 16 5.43 -15.61 -10.34
N CYS A 17 5.81 -15.01 -9.21
CA CYS A 17 5.34 -15.30 -7.86
C CYS A 17 5.38 -13.98 -7.07
N PRO A 18 4.29 -13.18 -7.05
CA PRO A 18 4.32 -11.93 -6.33
C PRO A 18 4.51 -12.21 -4.83
N PRO A 19 5.45 -11.51 -4.17
CA PRO A 19 5.61 -11.61 -2.73
C PRO A 19 4.30 -11.30 -2.00
N PRO A 20 4.02 -11.97 -0.87
CA PRO A 20 2.80 -11.74 -0.13
C PRO A 20 2.77 -10.30 0.36
N VAL A 21 1.67 -9.61 0.07
CA VAL A 21 1.38 -8.32 0.65
C VAL A 21 1.02 -8.54 2.11
N GLN A 22 1.70 -7.84 3.00
CA GLN A 22 1.45 -7.84 4.43
C GLN A 22 0.74 -6.53 4.78
N TRP A 23 -0.44 -6.63 5.38
CA TRP A 23 -1.16 -5.46 5.88
C TRP A 23 -0.97 -5.37 7.39
N SER A 24 -0.46 -4.25 7.86
CA SER A 24 -0.34 -3.94 9.29
C SER A 24 -1.16 -2.70 9.62
N GLY A 25 -2.03 -2.80 10.62
CA GLY A 25 -2.85 -1.69 11.06
C GLY A 25 -2.55 -1.29 12.50
N LYS A 26 -2.39 0.01 12.75
CA LYS A 26 -2.26 0.56 14.10
C LYS A 26 -3.32 1.63 14.35
N ALA A 27 -3.99 1.53 15.49
CA ALA A 27 -4.84 2.62 15.97
C ALA A 27 -3.95 3.74 16.51
N ILE A 28 -4.22 4.96 16.09
CA ILE A 28 -3.56 6.17 16.56
C ILE A 28 -4.61 7.15 17.08
N ASN A 29 -4.22 7.97 18.05
CA ASN A 29 -5.01 9.14 18.43
C ASN A 29 -4.33 10.38 17.87
N GLN A 30 -4.93 11.00 16.85
CA GLN A 30 -4.42 12.20 16.24
C GLN A 30 -5.32 13.37 16.63
N ARG A 31 -4.78 14.31 17.41
CA ARG A 31 -5.48 15.54 17.85
C ARG A 31 -6.83 15.26 18.54
N GLY A 32 -6.90 14.20 19.36
CA GLY A 32 -8.13 13.83 20.08
C GLY A 32 -9.12 13.00 19.26
N GLN A 33 -8.81 12.68 18.00
CA GLN A 33 -9.61 11.78 17.16
C GLN A 33 -8.91 10.43 17.00
N ASN A 34 -9.66 9.36 17.22
CA ASN A 34 -9.18 8.01 16.94
C ASN A 34 -9.16 7.79 15.44
N ALA A 35 -8.01 7.38 14.92
CA ALA A 35 -7.81 6.99 13.54
C ALA A 35 -7.05 5.67 13.48
N TRP A 36 -7.07 5.06 12.31
CA TRP A 36 -6.36 3.86 11.95
C TRP A 36 -5.41 4.19 10.83
N ILE A 37 -4.14 3.86 11.01
CA ILE A 37 -3.16 3.85 9.94
C ILE A 37 -3.00 2.41 9.49
N ILE A 38 -3.21 2.14 8.21
CA ILE A 38 -2.93 0.85 7.58
C ILE A 38 -1.74 1.02 6.64
N GLU A 39 -0.78 0.12 6.78
CA GLU A 39 0.40 0.03 5.91
C GLU A 39 0.34 -1.30 5.16
N ALA A 40 0.37 -1.24 3.84
CA ALA A 40 0.60 -2.40 3.01
C ALA A 40 2.10 -2.49 2.73
N SER A 41 2.70 -3.63 3.00
CA SER A 41 4.12 -3.87 2.84
C SER A 41 4.37 -5.09 1.97
N VAL A 42 5.38 -5.01 1.12
CA VAL A 42 5.82 -6.09 0.25
C VAL A 42 7.32 -6.27 0.45
N ASN A 43 7.75 -7.48 0.81
CA ASN A 43 9.16 -7.75 1.17
C ASN A 43 9.73 -6.79 2.24
N GLY A 44 8.91 -6.40 3.22
CA GLY A 44 9.30 -5.46 4.28
C GLY A 44 9.41 -3.99 3.85
N ARG A 45 9.03 -3.65 2.60
CA ARG A 45 8.93 -2.27 2.12
C ARG A 45 7.48 -1.82 2.09
N THR A 46 7.17 -0.67 2.67
CA THR A 46 5.83 -0.09 2.60
C THR A 46 5.52 0.35 1.17
N VAL A 47 4.49 -0.23 0.57
CA VAL A 47 4.01 0.07 -0.79
C VAL A 47 2.67 0.78 -0.79
N ALA A 48 1.99 0.91 0.35
CA ALA A 48 0.81 1.75 0.50
C ALA A 48 0.66 2.16 1.96
N GLN A 49 0.15 3.37 2.19
CA GLN A 49 -0.26 3.81 3.51
C GLN A 49 -1.57 4.59 3.38
N SER A 50 -2.50 4.31 4.26
CA SER A 50 -3.76 5.03 4.36
C SER A 50 -4.07 5.35 5.81
N GLN A 51 -4.84 6.41 6.02
CA GLN A 51 -5.32 6.79 7.32
C GLN A 51 -6.81 7.10 7.27
N HIS A 52 -7.59 6.45 8.13
CA HIS A 52 -9.02 6.73 8.25
C HIS A 52 -9.50 6.58 9.69
N SER A 53 -10.62 7.23 10.05
CA SER A 53 -11.27 7.05 11.36
C SER A 53 -11.75 5.61 11.63
N GLN A 54 -11.96 4.81 10.58
CA GLN A 54 -12.42 3.43 10.65
C GLN A 54 -11.37 2.50 10.04
N LYS A 55 -11.11 1.37 10.72
CA LYS A 55 -10.13 0.39 10.28
C LYS A 55 -10.43 -0.15 8.87
N GLU A 56 -11.68 -0.49 8.61
CA GLU A 56 -12.12 -1.07 7.34
C GLU A 56 -11.95 -0.11 6.16
N MET A 57 -12.28 1.17 6.36
CA MET A 57 -12.07 2.21 5.33
C MET A 57 -10.59 2.43 5.05
N ALA A 58 -9.76 2.48 6.10
CA ALA A 58 -8.31 2.57 5.92
C ALA A 58 -7.76 1.33 5.18
N GLU A 59 -8.22 0.12 5.50
CA GLU A 59 -7.80 -1.08 4.78
C GLU A 59 -8.19 -1.03 3.31
N ASN A 60 -9.41 -0.58 2.99
CA ASN A 60 -9.85 -0.45 1.61
C ASN A 60 -9.05 0.61 0.84
N ASP A 61 -8.82 1.77 1.45
CA ASP A 61 -8.01 2.84 0.86
C ASP A 61 -6.56 2.39 0.60
N SER A 62 -5.97 1.60 1.51
CA SER A 62 -4.62 1.06 1.32
C SER A 62 -4.52 0.12 0.11
N LYS A 63 -5.62 -0.53 -0.27
CA LYS A 63 -5.71 -1.39 -1.47
C LYS A 63 -6.00 -0.60 -2.74
N GLU A 64 -6.53 0.61 -2.62
CA GLU A 64 -6.85 1.47 -3.76
C GLU A 64 -5.75 2.46 -4.12
N PHE A 65 -4.94 2.89 -3.15
CA PHE A 65 -3.89 3.90 -3.33
C PHE A 65 -2.51 3.40 -2.92
N PRO A 66 -1.91 2.47 -3.68
CA PRO A 66 -0.53 2.08 -3.46
C PRO A 66 0.42 3.25 -3.75
N LEU A 67 1.35 3.50 -2.83
CA LEU A 67 2.54 4.34 -2.99
C LEU A 67 3.48 3.65 -3.99
N VAL A 68 3.33 4.00 -5.26
CA VAL A 68 4.13 3.43 -6.36
C VAL A 68 5.61 3.86 -6.29
N GLU A 69 5.96 4.88 -5.49
CA GLU A 69 7.34 5.39 -5.39
C GLU A 69 8.36 4.31 -4.97
N CYS A 70 7.96 3.29 -4.21
CA CYS A 70 8.86 2.21 -3.79
C CYS A 70 9.02 1.06 -4.81
N LEU A 71 8.22 1.04 -5.88
CA LEU A 71 8.31 0.06 -6.97
C LEU A 71 9.28 0.51 -8.08
N SER A 72 9.59 1.81 -8.14
CA SER A 72 10.43 2.41 -9.18
C SER A 72 11.91 2.02 -9.10
N ASP A 73 12.46 1.80 -7.90
CA ASP A 73 13.92 1.71 -7.75
C ASP A 73 14.52 0.31 -8.02
N GLN A 74 13.70 -0.74 -8.11
CA GLN A 74 14.20 -2.09 -8.45
C GLN A 74 13.79 -2.58 -9.84
N ASP A 75 12.69 -2.09 -10.43
CA ASP A 75 12.23 -2.53 -11.75
C ASP A 75 12.56 -1.55 -12.89
N TYR A 76 13.00 -0.32 -12.61
CA TYR A 76 13.42 0.62 -13.67
C TYR A 76 14.79 0.26 -14.30
N GLN A 77 15.62 -0.57 -13.65
CA GLN A 77 16.95 -0.95 -14.15
C GLN A 77 17.01 -2.29 -14.91
N ALA A 78 15.89 -2.82 -15.39
CA ALA A 78 15.87 -4.01 -16.26
C ALA A 78 15.68 -3.68 -17.76
N SER A 79 16.05 -2.47 -18.21
CA SER A 79 16.14 -2.10 -19.64
C SER A 79 17.55 -2.20 -20.17
#